data_AF-A0A0Q7ZW72-F1
#
_entry.id   AF-A0A0Q7ZW72-F1
#
_cell.length_a   1.000
_cell.length_b   1.000
_cell.length_c   1.000
_cell.angle_alpha   90.00
_cell.angle_beta   90.00
_cell.angle_gamma   90.00
#
_symmetry.space_group_name_H-M   'P 1'
#
loop_
_entity.id
_entity.type
_entity.pdbx_description
1 polymer ?
#
loop_
_entity_poly.entity_id
_entity_poly.type
_entity_poly.pdbx_seq_one_letter_code
_entity_poly.pdbx_strand_id
1 'polypeptide(L)' 'MSTEPTFEDMRRRAHRLLGDAEDDLRSDWRSGTGPTREQGQGALEARQLTAQAKAALDRAAR' A
#
# COMPACT_ATOMS: atom_id res chain seq x y z
N MET A 1 -17.30 -10.78 -24.33
CA MET A 1 -16.91 -9.35 -24.29
C MET A 1 -16.09 -9.15 -23.03
N SER A 2 -14.81 -8.80 -23.16
CA SER A 2 -14.02 -8.37 -22.01
C SER A 2 -14.23 -6.87 -21.86
N THR A 3 -15.08 -6.48 -20.92
CA THR A 3 -15.22 -5.07 -20.55
C THR A 3 -13.93 -4.66 -19.87
N GLU A 4 -13.22 -3.69 -20.43
CA GLU A 4 -12.05 -3.12 -19.78
C GLU A 4 -12.46 -2.51 -18.42
N PRO A 5 -11.62 -2.68 -17.38
CA PRO A 5 -11.94 -2.18 -16.05
C PRO A 5 -12.05 -0.65 -16.10
N THR A 6 -13.06 -0.11 -15.42
CA THR A 6 -13.19 1.34 -15.30
C THR A 6 -12.07 1.91 -14.42
N PHE A 7 -11.84 3.22 -14.50
CA PHE A 7 -10.93 3.89 -13.58
C PHE A 7 -11.31 3.64 -12.11
N GLU A 8 -12.61 3.63 -11.80
CA GLU A 8 -13.10 3.36 -10.45
C GLU A 8 -12.82 1.91 -10.01
N ASP A 9 -12.89 0.95 -10.91
CA ASP A 9 -12.52 -0.44 -10.61
C ASP A 9 -11.01 -0.59 -10.39
N MET A 10 -10.19 0.08 -11.21
CA MET A 10 -8.75 0.13 -11.02
C MET A 10 -8.37 0.81 -9.70
N ARG A 11 -9.02 1.93 -9.36
CA ARG A 11 -8.81 2.66 -8.10
C ARG A 11 -9.15 1.79 -6.90
N ARG A 12 -10.30 1.12 -6.91
CA ARG A 12 -10.73 0.21 -5.82
C ARG A 12 -9.75 -0.95 -5.67
N ARG A 13 -9.30 -1.54 -6.78
CA ARG A 13 -8.30 -2.61 -6.76
C ARG A 13 -6.96 -2.13 -6.19
N ALA A 14 -6.48 -0.97 -6.62
CA ALA A 14 -5.22 -0.40 -6.15
C ALA A 14 -5.28 -0.09 -4.65
N HIS A 15 -6.38 0.51 -4.16
CA HIS A 15 -6.59 0.74 -2.73
C HIS A 15 -6.52 -0.54 -1.90
N ARG A 16 -7.13 -1.64 -2.38
CA ARG A 16 -7.04 -2.94 -1.71
C ARG A 16 -5.59 -3.41 -1.61
N LEU A 17 -4.87 -3.48 -2.73
CA LEU A 17 -3.48 -3.95 -2.76
C LEU A 17 -2.56 -3.10 -1.88
N LEU A 18 -2.74 -1.78 -1.90
CA LEU A 18 -2.01 -0.83 -1.08
C LEU A 18 -2.42 -0.93 0.41
N GLY A 19 -3.65 -1.36 0.72
CA GLY A 19 -4.10 -1.69 2.06
C GLY A 19 -3.38 -2.92 2.61
N ASP A 20 -3.44 -4.02 1.86
CA ASP A 20 -2.81 -5.29 2.22
C ASP A 20 -1.31 -5.11 2.48
N ALA A 21 -0.61 -4.38 1.59
CA ALA A 21 0.81 -4.08 1.77
C ALA A 21 1.10 -3.22 3.02
N GLU A 22 0.21 -2.29 3.38
CA GLU A 22 0.38 -1.47 4.59
C GLU A 22 0.20 -2.31 5.86
N ASP A 23 -0.74 -3.24 5.84
CA ASP A 23 -1.01 -4.15 6.96
C ASP A 23 0.15 -5.11 7.17
N ASP A 24 0.70 -5.69 6.10
CA ASP A 24 1.89 -6.52 6.15
C ASP A 24 3.08 -5.77 6.75
N LEU A 25 3.28 -4.50 6.37
CA LEU A 25 4.36 -3.65 6.89
C LEU A 25 4.16 -3.21 8.34
N ARG A 26 2.92 -3.17 8.83
CA ARG A 26 2.59 -2.83 10.23
C ARG A 26 2.78 -4.02 11.17
N SER A 27 2.92 -5.23 10.64
CA SER A 27 2.94 -6.49 11.40
C SER A 27 3.76 -6.40 12.68
N ASP A 28 3.17 -6.89 13.78
CA ASP A 28 3.87 -7.10 15.04
C ASP A 28 4.83 -8.28 14.87
N TRP A 29 6.03 -7.97 14.37
CA TRP A 29 7.07 -8.97 14.17
C TRP A 29 7.41 -9.63 15.50
N ARG A 30 7.56 -10.95 15.49
CA ARG A 30 8.03 -11.67 16.69
C ARG A 30 9.40 -11.13 17.10
N SER A 31 9.66 -11.16 18.40
CA SER A 31 10.96 -10.77 18.94
C SER A 31 12.09 -11.53 18.25
N GLY A 32 13.10 -10.80 17.76
CA GLY A 32 14.23 -11.37 17.02
C GLY A 32 13.96 -11.74 15.55
N THR A 33 12.71 -11.59 15.06
CA THR A 33 12.36 -11.79 13.65
C THR A 33 11.90 -10.49 12.98
N GLY A 34 12.00 -9.37 13.70
CA GLY A 34 11.71 -8.05 13.17
C GLY A 34 12.76 -7.59 12.15
N PRO A 35 12.43 -6.53 11.39
CA PRO A 35 13.35 -5.98 10.41
C PRO A 35 14.63 -5.50 11.08
N THR A 36 15.76 -5.61 10.37
CA THR A 36 16.97 -4.88 10.72
C THR A 36 16.70 -3.38 10.74
N ARG A 37 17.59 -2.57 11.32
CA ARG A 37 17.43 -1.11 11.34
C ARG A 37 17.19 -0.53 9.94
N GLU A 38 17.92 -1.00 8.95
CA GLU A 38 17.81 -0.56 7.55
C GLU A 38 16.49 -1.02 6.92
N GLN A 39 16.09 -2.26 7.16
CA GLN A 39 14.79 -2.78 6.71
C GLN A 39 13.62 -2.03 7.37
N GLY A 40 13.77 -1.63 8.64
CA GLY A 40 12.78 -0.84 9.37
C GLY A 40 12.62 0.55 8.78
N GLN A 41 13.72 1.19 8.39
CA GLN A 41 13.69 2.46 7.67
C GLN A 41 12.99 2.30 6.31
N GLY A 42 13.33 1.25 5.55
CA GLY A 42 12.65 0.94 4.29
C GLY A 42 11.16 0.64 4.46
N ALA A 43 10.76 -0.04 5.54
CA ALA A 43 9.35 -0.30 5.85
C ALA A 43 8.59 1.00 6.18
N LEU A 44 9.22 1.93 6.91
CA LEU A 44 8.63 3.25 7.19
C LEU A 44 8.46 4.06 5.90
N GLU A 45 9.48 4.08 5.03
CA GLU A 45 9.42 4.76 3.74
C GLU A 45 8.34 4.16 2.84
N ALA A 46 8.27 2.83 2.74
CA ALA A 46 7.25 2.13 1.96
C ALA A 46 5.83 2.49 2.44
N ARG A 47 5.60 2.59 3.75
CA ARG A 47 4.31 3.03 4.31
C ARG A 47 3.97 4.47 3.91
N GLN A 48 4.95 5.37 3.93
CA GLN A 48 4.74 6.76 3.49
C GLN A 48 4.38 6.84 2.01
N LEU A 49 5.08 6.09 1.16
CA LEU A 49 4.81 6.05 -0.28
C LEU A 49 3.43 5.43 -0.59
N THR A 50 3.05 4.38 0.13
CA THR A 50 1.72 3.78 0.05
C THR A 50 0.61 4.79 0.37
N ALA A 51 0.76 5.57 1.44
CA ALA A 51 -0.19 6.62 1.80
C ALA A 51 -0.27 7.71 0.71
N GLN A 52 0.87 8.14 0.17
CA GLN A 52 0.92 9.12 -0.92
C GLN A 52 0.24 8.59 -2.20
N ALA A 53 0.43 7.32 -2.54
CA ALA A 53 -0.20 6.68 -3.69
C ALA A 53 -1.73 6.63 -3.54
N LYS A 54 -2.25 6.21 -2.38
CA LYS A 54 -3.70 6.25 -2.07
C LYS A 54 -4.27 7.66 -2.24
N ALA A 55 -3.60 8.67 -1.69
CA ALA A 55 -4.01 10.06 -1.83
C ALA A 55 -3.98 10.57 -3.28
N ALA A 56 -3.01 10.15 -4.08
CA ALA A 56 -2.94 10.50 -5.50
C ALA A 56 -4.11 9.89 -6.30
N LEU A 57 -4.46 8.63 -6.02
CA LEU A 57 -5.60 7.95 -6.64
C LEU A 57 -6.93 8.64 -6.28
N ASP A 58 -7.08 9.08 -5.04
CA ASP A 58 -8.28 9.81 -4.60
C ASP A 58 -8.39 11.20 -5.22
N ARG A 59 -7.26 11.88 -5.47
CA ARG A 59 -7.26 13.14 -6.22
C ARG A 59 -7.64 12.93 -7.69
N ALA A 60 -7.18 11.84 -8.31
CA ALA A 60 -7.49 11.53 -9.70
C ALA A 60 -8.96 11.12 -9.94
N ALA A 61 -9.69 10.78 -8.88
CA ALA A 61 -11.12 10.43 -8.94
C ALA A 61 -12.07 11.61 -8.70
N ARG A 62 -11.53 12.81 -8.42
CA ARG A 62 -12.29 14.05 -8.23
C ARG A 62 -12.40 14.82 -9.54
#